data_AF-A0A267DPD2-F1
#
_entry.id   AF-A0A267DPD2-F1
#
_cell.length_a   1.000
_cell.length_b   1.000
_cell.length_c   1.000
_cell.angle_alpha   90.00
_cell.angle_beta   90.00
_cell.angle_gamma   90.00
#
_symmetry.space_group_name_H-M   'P 1'
#
loop_
_entity.id
_entity.type
_entity.pdbx_description
1 polymer ?
#
loop_
_entity_poly.entity_id
_entity_poly.type
_entity_poly.pdbx_seq_one_letter_code
_entity_poly.pdbx_strand_id
1 'polypeptide(L)'
;TKRPNYIKLSGFALAHELVHRLGGNHDSVDKCQCKFSQCLMDDSVGRSNDGSKYVGWTNCGINKVADALDSLALDAACLSATAEPFSSTNGYIFTVEYSTDWGPTCGNGIVEPGEECDCGGPLACRKDRCCQADACKLVKGAACATGDCCNTTSCSPLAAGTLCRLAEDPRCNFPEFCDGKSPICPQDVSVQSNWPCDRPTGSRCRMGHCVMLPNYFSQYSGMKCVNSDMVPTTAGECKRHRPGRPRRSRIGWTTGPAISR
;
A
#
# COMPACT_ATOMS: atom_id res chain seq x y z
N THR A 1 26.66 -3.72 10.13
CA THR A 1 26.89 -3.75 8.67
C THR A 1 26.78 -2.34 8.09
N LYS A 2 27.85 -1.80 7.47
CA LYS A 2 27.81 -0.49 6.78
C LYS A 2 27.08 -0.67 5.45
N ARG A 3 25.75 -0.72 5.48
CA ARG A 3 24.95 -0.76 4.25
C ARG A 3 25.13 0.57 3.49
N PRO A 4 25.33 0.54 2.16
CA PRO A 4 25.53 1.76 1.39
C PRO A 4 24.32 2.70 1.50
N ASN A 5 24.56 4.00 1.66
CA ASN A 5 23.52 5.02 1.76
C ASN A 5 22.53 5.03 0.58
N TYR A 6 22.88 4.44 -0.58
CA TYR A 6 22.04 4.44 -1.76
C TYR A 6 20.75 3.60 -1.60
N ILE A 7 20.76 2.47 -0.89
CA ILE A 7 19.55 1.62 -0.74
C ILE A 7 18.48 2.38 0.04
N LYS A 8 18.87 3.03 1.13
CA LYS A 8 17.98 3.85 1.95
C LYS A 8 17.41 5.02 1.14
N LEU A 9 18.29 5.70 0.41
CA LEU A 9 17.91 6.83 -0.43
C LEU A 9 16.93 6.43 -1.54
N SER A 10 17.19 5.30 -2.22
CA SER A 10 16.29 4.74 -3.23
C SER A 10 14.94 4.35 -2.64
N GLY A 11 14.92 3.76 -1.43
CA GLY A 11 13.67 3.44 -0.72
C GLY A 11 12.85 4.70 -0.39
N PHE A 12 13.50 5.78 0.07
CA PHE A 12 12.81 7.04 0.32
C PHE A 12 12.29 7.68 -0.96
N ALA A 13 13.09 7.68 -2.03
CA ALA A 13 12.65 8.19 -3.33
C ALA A 13 11.45 7.39 -3.85
N LEU A 14 11.48 6.05 -3.75
CA LEU A 14 10.35 5.22 -4.14
C LEU A 14 9.09 5.56 -3.33
N ALA A 15 9.20 5.64 -2.00
CA ALA A 15 8.08 6.00 -1.14
C ALA A 15 7.52 7.39 -1.44
N HIS A 16 8.38 8.37 -1.72
CA HIS A 16 7.99 9.71 -2.15
C HIS A 16 7.17 9.68 -3.45
N GLU A 17 7.65 8.96 -4.46
CA GLU A 17 6.92 8.84 -5.74
C GLU A 17 5.60 8.06 -5.58
N LEU A 18 5.53 7.06 -4.69
CA LEU A 18 4.27 6.36 -4.39
C LEU A 18 3.23 7.31 -3.78
N VAL A 19 3.63 8.21 -2.88
CA VAL A 19 2.72 9.21 -2.32
C VAL A 19 2.24 10.18 -3.40
N HIS A 20 3.08 10.55 -4.38
CA HIS A 20 2.62 11.29 -5.56
C HIS A 20 1.60 10.50 -6.40
N ARG A 21 1.76 9.18 -6.55
CA ARG A 21 0.76 8.33 -7.22
C ARG A 21 -0.57 8.27 -6.49
N LEU A 22 -0.54 8.44 -5.16
CA LEU A 22 -1.72 8.59 -4.31
C LEU A 22 -2.26 10.04 -4.28
N GLY A 23 -1.76 10.95 -5.12
CA GLY A 23 -2.24 12.32 -5.22
C GLY A 23 -1.65 13.30 -4.19
N GLY A 24 -0.64 12.87 -3.43
CA GLY A 24 0.12 13.75 -2.54
C GLY A 24 0.94 14.79 -3.31
N ASN A 25 1.18 15.94 -2.67
CA ASN A 25 2.06 16.99 -3.16
C ASN A 25 3.23 17.16 -2.18
N HIS A 26 4.23 17.94 -2.56
CA HIS A 26 5.29 18.32 -1.63
C HIS A 26 4.74 19.07 -0.41
N ASP A 27 5.40 18.88 0.72
CA ASP A 27 5.08 19.55 1.97
C ASP A 27 5.36 21.05 1.89
N SER A 28 4.38 21.86 2.34
CA SER A 28 4.56 23.30 2.46
C SER A 28 5.04 23.63 3.88
N VAL A 29 6.18 24.32 3.98
CA VAL A 29 6.85 24.64 5.25
C VAL A 29 5.92 25.33 6.27
N ASP A 30 4.98 26.15 5.79
CA ASP A 30 4.08 26.93 6.66
C ASP A 30 2.80 26.17 7.07
N LYS A 31 2.48 25.05 6.42
CA LYS A 31 1.21 24.33 6.58
C LYS A 31 1.38 22.89 7.07
N CYS A 32 2.53 22.30 6.79
CA CYS A 32 2.81 20.89 7.06
C CYS A 32 3.86 20.78 8.16
N GLN A 33 3.53 20.09 9.24
CA GLN A 33 4.38 19.99 10.41
C GLN A 33 5.28 18.76 10.31
N CYS A 34 6.58 18.99 10.11
CA CYS A 34 7.60 17.94 10.17
C CYS A 34 8.28 17.95 11.54
N LYS A 35 8.24 16.81 12.26
CA LYS A 35 8.95 16.63 13.54
C LYS A 35 10.39 16.11 13.39
N PHE A 36 10.80 15.84 12.15
CA PHE A 36 12.09 15.30 11.79
C PHE A 36 12.88 16.36 11.02
N SER A 37 14.20 16.18 10.90
CA SER A 37 15.04 17.10 10.10
C SER A 37 14.78 16.98 8.60
N GLN A 38 14.18 15.88 8.16
CA GLN A 38 13.72 15.66 6.80
C GLN A 38 12.40 14.89 6.84
N CYS A 39 11.45 15.28 6.00
CA CYS A 39 10.19 14.59 5.80
C CYS A 39 10.09 13.97 4.39
N LEU A 40 9.24 12.96 4.26
CA LEU A 40 9.15 12.15 3.06
C LEU A 40 8.76 12.98 1.84
N MET A 41 7.83 13.92 2.00
CA MET A 41 7.33 14.76 0.91
C MET A 41 8.00 16.14 0.84
N ASP A 42 9.19 16.30 1.44
CA ASP A 42 10.01 17.48 1.18
C ASP A 42 10.34 17.56 -0.32
N ASP A 43 10.56 18.78 -0.83
CA ASP A 43 10.89 19.04 -2.23
C ASP A 43 12.24 18.45 -2.70
N SER A 44 13.01 17.93 -1.73
CA SER A 44 14.36 17.42 -1.92
C SER A 44 14.61 16.19 -1.05
N VAL A 45 14.40 15.01 -1.64
CA VAL A 45 14.66 13.73 -0.99
C VAL A 45 16.16 13.48 -0.84
N GLY A 46 16.63 13.25 0.39
CA GLY A 46 17.94 12.67 0.66
C GLY A 46 19.09 13.65 0.85
N ARG A 47 18.78 14.92 1.12
CA ARG A 47 19.77 15.98 1.30
C ARG A 47 19.99 16.31 2.78
N SER A 48 20.06 15.30 3.64
CA SER A 48 20.39 15.50 5.06
C SER A 48 21.90 15.76 5.21
N ASN A 49 22.28 17.04 5.30
CA ASN A 49 23.66 17.42 5.63
C ASN A 49 24.02 17.17 7.10
N ASP A 50 23.04 16.80 7.93
CA ASP A 50 23.15 16.63 9.39
C ASP A 50 23.42 15.18 9.83
N GLY A 51 23.45 14.23 8.89
CA GLY A 51 23.61 12.80 9.19
C GLY A 51 22.38 12.15 9.85
N SER A 52 21.20 12.78 9.80
CA SER A 52 19.96 12.22 10.32
C SER A 52 19.65 10.88 9.65
N LYS A 53 19.41 9.86 10.46
CA LYS A 53 19.18 8.49 9.99
C LYS A 53 17.72 8.21 9.61
N TYR A 54 16.81 9.14 9.88
CA TYR A 54 15.36 8.91 9.86
C TYR A 54 14.66 9.99 9.04
N VAL A 55 13.74 9.56 8.17
CA VAL A 55 12.83 10.43 7.42
C VAL A 55 11.45 10.33 8.06
N GLY A 56 10.86 11.49 8.35
CA GLY A 56 9.56 11.59 8.98
C GLY A 56 8.40 11.69 8.00
N TRP A 57 7.19 11.61 8.54
CA TRP A 57 5.98 12.02 7.85
C TRP A 57 5.48 13.35 8.42
N THR A 58 4.89 14.18 7.57
CA THR A 58 4.09 15.33 8.01
C THR A 58 2.63 14.92 8.19
N ASN A 59 1.87 15.75 8.91
CA ASN A 59 0.42 15.64 8.98
C ASN A 59 -0.24 15.73 7.58
N CYS A 60 0.30 16.57 6.69
CA CYS A 60 -0.19 16.70 5.31
C CYS A 60 -0.03 15.39 4.53
N GLY A 61 1.15 14.79 4.55
CA GLY A 61 1.42 13.53 3.86
C GLY A 61 0.54 12.38 4.39
N ILE A 62 0.41 12.25 5.71
CA ILE A 62 -0.45 11.24 6.35
C ILE A 62 -1.91 11.42 5.90
N ASN A 63 -2.44 12.63 6.01
CA ASN A 63 -3.84 12.89 5.65
C ASN A 63 -4.08 12.64 4.17
N LYS A 64 -3.11 12.97 3.28
CA LYS A 64 -3.26 12.71 1.85
C LYS A 64 -3.29 11.21 1.51
N VAL A 65 -2.45 10.40 2.16
CA VAL A 65 -2.50 8.95 1.99
C VAL A 65 -3.82 8.39 2.55
N ALA A 66 -4.29 8.86 3.70
CA ALA A 66 -5.58 8.45 4.26
C ALA A 66 -6.75 8.83 3.32
N ASP A 67 -6.84 10.10 2.89
CA ASP A 67 -7.85 10.57 1.94
C ASP A 67 -7.84 9.73 0.66
N ALA A 68 -6.64 9.41 0.14
CA ALA A 68 -6.49 8.58 -1.04
C ALA A 68 -7.02 7.18 -0.78
N LEU A 69 -6.62 6.52 0.30
CA LEU A 69 -7.11 5.17 0.64
C LEU A 69 -8.62 5.14 0.85
N ASP A 70 -9.19 6.14 1.51
CA ASP A 70 -10.65 6.27 1.71
C ASP A 70 -11.38 6.49 0.38
N SER A 71 -10.80 7.28 -0.53
CA SER A 71 -11.36 7.51 -1.87
C SER A 71 -11.17 6.29 -2.78
N LEU A 72 -10.08 5.54 -2.63
CA LEU A 72 -9.79 4.32 -3.38
C LEU A 72 -10.63 3.14 -2.89
N ALA A 73 -11.07 3.13 -1.63
CA ALA A 73 -12.09 2.21 -1.13
C ALA A 73 -13.45 2.38 -1.82
N LEU A 74 -13.64 3.47 -2.58
CA LEU A 74 -14.84 3.73 -3.37
C LEU A 74 -14.65 3.50 -4.89
N ASP A 75 -13.42 3.53 -5.42
CA ASP A 75 -13.16 3.53 -6.88
C ASP A 75 -11.90 2.74 -7.36
N ALA A 76 -11.12 2.09 -6.49
CA ALA A 76 -9.90 1.35 -6.90
C ALA A 76 -9.59 0.12 -6.04
N ALA A 77 -10.33 -0.96 -6.32
CA ALA A 77 -10.20 -2.30 -5.72
C ALA A 77 -8.81 -2.99 -5.85
N CYS A 78 -7.77 -2.35 -6.41
CA CYS A 78 -6.47 -3.00 -6.62
C CYS A 78 -5.50 -2.89 -5.43
N LEU A 79 -5.68 -1.91 -4.54
CA LEU A 79 -4.86 -1.79 -3.31
C LEU A 79 -5.48 -2.50 -2.10
N SER A 80 -6.78 -2.81 -2.15
CA SER A 80 -7.47 -3.63 -1.14
C SER A 80 -7.29 -5.12 -1.37
N ALA A 81 -6.74 -5.53 -2.53
CA ALA A 81 -6.44 -6.91 -2.81
C ALA A 81 -5.42 -7.42 -1.79
N THR A 82 -5.90 -8.14 -0.78
CA THR A 82 -5.05 -9.04 0.00
C THR A 82 -4.46 -9.99 -1.02
N ALA A 83 -3.18 -9.80 -1.33
CA ALA A 83 -2.40 -10.76 -2.09
C ALA A 83 -2.27 -11.99 -1.19
N GLU A 84 -3.33 -12.81 -1.15
CA GLU A 84 -3.25 -14.18 -0.72
C GLU A 84 -2.06 -14.78 -1.49
N PRO A 85 -1.01 -15.28 -0.80
CA PRO A 85 0.18 -15.80 -1.46
C PRO A 85 -0.12 -17.00 -2.39
N PHE A 86 -1.37 -17.47 -2.42
CA PHE A 86 -1.87 -18.56 -3.26
C PHE A 86 -3.22 -18.29 -3.94
N SER A 87 -3.71 -17.05 -4.02
CA SER A 87 -4.97 -16.81 -4.76
C SER A 87 -4.70 -16.69 -6.25
N SER A 88 -4.97 -17.78 -6.95
CA SER A 88 -5.11 -17.84 -8.40
C SER A 88 -6.33 -17.01 -8.82
N THR A 89 -6.14 -15.71 -9.04
CA THR A 89 -7.09 -14.91 -9.81
C THR A 89 -6.64 -14.97 -11.27
N ASN A 90 -7.43 -15.62 -12.14
CA ASN A 90 -7.17 -15.80 -13.58
C ASN A 90 -5.89 -16.60 -13.95
N GLY A 91 -5.43 -17.52 -13.11
CA GLY A 91 -4.27 -18.38 -13.41
C GLY A 91 -2.91 -17.67 -13.31
N TYR A 92 -2.88 -16.43 -12.83
CA TYR A 92 -1.65 -15.79 -12.37
C TYR A 92 -1.39 -16.18 -10.92
N ILE A 93 -0.32 -16.93 -10.68
CA ILE A 93 0.20 -17.16 -9.34
C ILE A 93 1.12 -15.97 -9.04
N PHE A 94 0.70 -15.09 -8.14
CA PHE A 94 1.60 -14.09 -7.58
C PHE A 94 2.44 -14.75 -6.51
N THR A 95 3.64 -15.20 -6.87
CA THR A 95 4.63 -15.63 -5.88
C THR A 95 5.29 -14.40 -5.29
N VAL A 96 5.05 -14.14 -4.00
CA VAL A 96 5.87 -13.19 -3.23
C VAL A 96 7.23 -13.84 -3.03
N GLU A 97 8.21 -13.48 -3.86
CA GLU A 97 9.60 -13.88 -3.65
C GLU A 97 10.25 -12.93 -2.64
N TYR A 98 10.51 -13.46 -1.44
CA TYR A 98 11.34 -12.77 -0.47
C TYR A 98 12.78 -12.72 -0.96
N SER A 99 13.39 -11.53 -0.91
CA SER A 99 14.81 -11.41 -1.20
C SER A 99 15.60 -12.33 -0.29
N THR A 100 16.51 -13.13 -0.86
CA THR A 100 17.40 -14.02 -0.09
C THR A 100 18.29 -13.26 0.90
N ASP A 101 18.51 -11.97 0.68
CA ASP A 101 19.29 -11.10 1.57
C ASP A 101 18.50 -10.60 2.80
N TRP A 102 17.17 -10.68 2.79
CA TRP A 102 16.31 -10.05 3.80
C TRP A 102 15.27 -11.00 4.40
N GLY A 103 14.73 -11.94 3.62
CA GLY A 103 13.76 -12.93 4.06
C GLY A 103 12.48 -12.32 4.67
N PRO A 104 11.63 -13.17 5.27
CA PRO A 104 10.58 -12.72 6.17
C PRO A 104 11.12 -11.81 7.27
N THR A 105 10.44 -10.70 7.56
CA THR A 105 10.84 -9.65 8.48
C THR A 105 9.75 -9.35 9.50
N CYS A 106 9.86 -10.02 10.65
CA CYS A 106 8.98 -9.78 11.78
C CYS A 106 8.94 -8.30 12.23
N GLY A 107 7.73 -7.78 12.39
CA GLY A 107 7.43 -6.42 12.83
C GLY A 107 7.18 -5.45 11.67
N ASN A 108 7.01 -5.95 10.45
CA ASN A 108 6.64 -5.15 9.27
C ASN A 108 5.11 -5.05 9.09
N GLY A 109 4.33 -5.81 9.87
CA GLY A 109 2.87 -5.81 9.86
C GLY A 109 2.25 -6.72 8.79
N ILE A 110 3.04 -7.57 8.14
CA ILE A 110 2.62 -8.55 7.14
C ILE A 110 2.95 -9.93 7.69
N VAL A 111 1.97 -10.82 7.76
CA VAL A 111 2.23 -12.20 8.20
C VAL A 111 2.93 -12.95 7.06
N GLU A 112 4.21 -13.28 7.27
CA GLU A 112 5.05 -13.92 6.27
C GLU A 112 5.34 -15.39 6.65
N PRO A 113 5.86 -16.23 5.71
CA PRO A 113 6.13 -17.64 6.00
C PRO A 113 7.03 -17.83 7.24
N GLY A 114 6.51 -18.53 8.25
CA GLY A 114 7.18 -18.80 9.52
C GLY A 114 6.60 -18.01 10.71
N GLU A 115 5.81 -16.97 10.44
CA GLU A 115 5.14 -16.15 11.43
C GLU A 115 3.71 -16.64 11.68
N GLU A 116 3.22 -16.45 12.90
CA GLU A 116 1.82 -16.74 13.26
C GLU A 116 0.98 -15.46 13.35
N CYS A 117 1.63 -14.32 13.53
CA CYS A 117 1.05 -13.00 13.57
C CYS A 117 2.15 -11.95 13.36
N ASP A 118 1.79 -10.79 12.82
CA ASP A 118 2.65 -9.61 12.81
C ASP A 118 1.79 -8.36 13.04
N CYS A 119 1.96 -7.76 14.20
CA CYS A 119 1.26 -6.55 14.67
C CYS A 119 2.07 -5.26 14.40
N GLY A 120 3.13 -5.37 13.60
CA GLY A 120 4.13 -4.34 13.36
C GLY A 120 5.14 -4.22 14.50
N GLY A 121 5.92 -3.13 14.49
CA GLY A 121 6.94 -2.90 15.51
C GLY A 121 6.37 -2.74 16.94
N PRO A 122 7.22 -2.78 17.98
CA PRO A 122 6.78 -2.84 19.39
C PRO A 122 5.85 -1.71 19.86
N LEU A 123 5.89 -0.53 19.23
CA LEU A 123 4.97 0.57 19.52
C LEU A 123 3.57 0.34 18.93
N ALA A 124 3.49 -0.20 17.71
CA ALA A 124 2.22 -0.53 17.07
C ALA A 124 1.53 -1.68 17.81
N CYS A 125 2.31 -2.69 18.19
CA CYS A 125 1.80 -3.89 18.85
C CYS A 125 1.33 -3.68 20.30
N ARG A 126 1.57 -2.52 20.95
CA ARG A 126 1.16 -2.34 22.37
C ARG A 126 -0.33 -2.52 22.62
N LYS A 127 -1.15 -2.31 21.59
CA LYS A 127 -2.61 -2.48 21.66
C LYS A 127 -3.04 -3.92 21.37
N ASP A 128 -2.19 -4.69 20.71
CA ASP A 128 -2.41 -6.10 20.41
C ASP A 128 -1.88 -6.93 21.59
N ARG A 129 -2.78 -7.69 22.21
CA ARG A 129 -2.46 -8.59 23.34
C ARG A 129 -2.29 -10.03 22.91
N CYS A 130 -2.53 -10.32 21.64
CA CYS A 130 -2.60 -11.64 21.05
C CYS A 130 -1.30 -12.00 20.33
N CYS A 131 -0.50 -11.01 19.93
CA CYS A 131 0.78 -11.21 19.24
C CYS A 131 2.00 -10.79 20.09
N GLN A 132 3.05 -11.59 20.04
CA GLN A 132 4.37 -11.27 20.59
C GLN A 132 5.19 -10.53 19.53
N ALA A 133 5.30 -9.22 19.66
CA ALA A 133 5.89 -8.33 18.64
C ALA A 133 7.34 -8.65 18.24
N ASP A 134 8.12 -9.23 19.15
CA ASP A 134 9.53 -9.57 18.94
C ASP A 134 9.73 -10.94 18.31
N ALA A 135 8.74 -11.82 18.42
CA ALA A 135 8.81 -13.19 17.92
C ALA A 135 7.88 -13.48 16.73
N CYS A 136 6.90 -12.60 16.46
CA CYS A 136 5.83 -12.82 15.49
C CYS A 136 5.09 -14.15 15.74
N LYS A 137 4.83 -14.39 17.03
CA LYS A 137 4.18 -15.58 17.57
C LYS A 137 2.94 -15.22 18.36
N LEU A 138 1.94 -16.09 18.31
CA LEU A 138 0.76 -15.92 19.14
C LEU A 138 1.13 -16.09 20.61
N VAL A 139 0.51 -15.28 21.47
CA VAL A 139 0.60 -15.51 22.91
C VAL A 139 -0.05 -16.85 23.27
N LYS A 140 0.40 -17.47 24.37
CA LYS A 140 -0.12 -18.77 24.79
C LYS A 140 -1.64 -18.74 24.97
N GLY A 141 -2.35 -19.59 24.23
CA GLY A 141 -3.81 -19.71 24.28
C GLY A 141 -4.57 -18.81 23.31
N ALA A 142 -3.88 -17.95 22.55
CA ALA A 142 -4.49 -17.24 21.43
C ALA A 142 -4.67 -18.17 20.23
N ALA A 143 -5.83 -18.08 19.58
CA ALA A 143 -6.13 -18.74 18.32
C ALA A 143 -5.89 -17.82 17.10
N CYS A 144 -5.89 -16.50 17.31
CA CYS A 144 -5.57 -15.50 16.30
C CYS A 144 -5.10 -14.19 16.92
N ALA A 145 -4.48 -13.34 16.11
CA ALA A 145 -4.14 -11.95 16.47
C ALA A 145 -4.45 -10.95 15.35
N THR A 146 -4.33 -11.37 14.09
CA THR A 146 -4.61 -10.55 12.90
C THR A 146 -5.78 -11.13 12.09
N GLY A 147 -6.32 -10.33 11.17
CA GLY A 147 -7.41 -10.69 10.26
C GLY A 147 -8.78 -10.14 10.67
N ASP A 148 -9.62 -9.83 9.68
CA ASP A 148 -10.93 -9.18 9.87
C ASP A 148 -11.92 -10.03 10.68
N CYS A 149 -11.68 -11.33 10.75
CA CYS A 149 -12.46 -12.28 11.54
C CYS A 149 -11.81 -12.63 12.88
N CYS A 150 -10.81 -11.89 13.35
CA CYS A 150 -10.21 -12.09 14.67
C CYS A 150 -10.72 -11.08 15.71
N ASN A 151 -11.19 -11.58 16.84
CA ASN A 151 -11.43 -10.73 18.01
C ASN A 151 -10.10 -10.50 18.74
N THR A 152 -9.48 -9.34 18.55
CA THR A 152 -8.19 -8.98 19.17
C THR A 152 -8.25 -8.77 20.69
N THR A 153 -9.44 -8.81 21.29
CA THR A 153 -9.63 -8.73 22.75
C THR A 153 -9.64 -10.10 23.40
N SER A 154 -10.25 -11.10 22.75
CA SER A 154 -10.29 -12.51 23.20
C SER A 154 -9.29 -13.42 22.48
N CYS A 155 -8.58 -12.89 21.49
CA CYS A 155 -7.62 -13.61 20.64
C CYS A 155 -8.22 -14.86 19.99
N SER A 156 -9.49 -14.79 19.58
CA SER A 156 -10.25 -15.91 19.04
C SER A 156 -11.04 -15.50 17.80
N PRO A 157 -11.31 -16.42 16.85
CA PRO A 157 -12.17 -16.15 15.71
C PRO A 157 -13.52 -15.59 16.14
N LEU A 158 -14.03 -14.62 15.38
CA LEU A 158 -15.38 -14.09 15.53
C LEU A 158 -16.41 -15.19 15.23
N ALA A 159 -17.60 -15.06 15.81
CA ALA A 159 -18.68 -16.02 15.62
C ALA A 159 -19.09 -16.15 14.14
N ALA A 160 -19.53 -17.35 13.76
CA ALA A 160 -20.03 -17.61 12.42
C ALA A 160 -21.21 -16.66 12.08
N GLY A 161 -21.20 -16.10 10.87
CA GLY A 161 -22.20 -15.11 10.45
C GLY A 161 -21.89 -13.67 10.87
N THR A 162 -20.74 -13.40 11.50
CA THR A 162 -20.28 -12.02 11.73
C THR A 162 -19.83 -11.42 10.40
N LEU A 163 -20.39 -10.27 10.02
CA LEU A 163 -20.02 -9.57 8.79
C LEU A 163 -18.56 -9.11 8.88
N CYS A 164 -17.73 -9.50 7.91
CA CYS A 164 -16.33 -9.08 7.83
C CYS A 164 -16.02 -8.20 6.61
N ARG A 165 -16.77 -8.35 5.51
CA ARG A 165 -16.66 -7.45 4.35
C ARG A 165 -18.04 -7.05 3.85
N LEU A 166 -18.23 -5.75 3.64
CA LEU A 166 -19.43 -5.21 3.03
C LEU A 166 -19.39 -5.42 1.51
N ALA A 167 -20.57 -5.58 0.91
CA ALA A 167 -20.67 -5.51 -0.54
C ALA A 167 -20.40 -4.08 -1.03
N GLU A 168 -19.38 -3.89 -1.86
CA GLU A 168 -19.03 -2.57 -2.41
C GLU A 168 -20.15 -2.02 -3.30
N ASP A 169 -20.69 -2.86 -4.19
CA ASP A 169 -21.94 -2.60 -4.93
C ASP A 169 -22.87 -3.82 -4.78
N PRO A 170 -23.94 -3.72 -3.97
CA PRO A 170 -24.86 -4.83 -3.72
C PRO A 170 -25.54 -5.43 -4.97
N ARG A 171 -25.47 -4.76 -6.12
CA ARG A 171 -26.00 -5.28 -7.40
C ARG A 171 -25.04 -6.27 -8.07
N CYS A 172 -23.74 -6.19 -7.75
CA CYS A 172 -22.69 -6.92 -8.43
C CYS A 172 -21.63 -7.54 -7.50
N ASN A 173 -21.70 -7.32 -6.19
CA ASN A 173 -20.79 -7.85 -5.18
C ASN A 173 -21.59 -8.36 -3.97
N PHE A 174 -21.14 -9.45 -3.37
CA PHE A 174 -21.77 -10.03 -2.18
C PHE A 174 -21.04 -9.57 -0.91
N PRO A 175 -21.71 -9.55 0.26
CA PRO A 175 -21.01 -9.41 1.53
C PRO A 175 -20.47 -10.76 2.01
N GLU A 176 -19.35 -10.75 2.73
CA GLU A 176 -18.77 -11.95 3.35
C GLU A 176 -18.86 -11.91 4.87
N PHE A 177 -18.95 -13.11 5.42
CA PHE A 177 -19.17 -13.35 6.83
C PHE A 177 -18.15 -14.36 7.34
N CYS A 178 -17.69 -14.17 8.57
CA CYS A 178 -16.81 -15.10 9.26
C CYS A 178 -17.48 -16.48 9.39
N ASP A 179 -16.68 -17.53 9.31
CA ASP A 179 -17.12 -18.92 9.40
C ASP A 179 -17.13 -19.47 10.84
N GLY A 180 -16.68 -18.67 11.82
CA GLY A 180 -16.56 -19.08 13.22
C GLY A 180 -15.26 -19.80 13.58
N LYS A 181 -14.36 -20.00 12.62
CA LYS A 181 -13.18 -20.88 12.76
C LYS A 181 -11.90 -20.23 12.29
N SER A 182 -11.96 -19.54 11.16
CA SER A 182 -10.85 -18.81 10.57
C SER A 182 -10.82 -17.36 11.07
N PRO A 183 -9.63 -16.80 11.33
CA PRO A 183 -9.49 -15.36 11.58
C PRO A 183 -9.46 -14.52 10.29
N ILE A 184 -9.39 -15.17 9.13
CA ILE A 184 -9.36 -14.51 7.82
C ILE A 184 -10.80 -14.46 7.26
N CYS A 185 -11.22 -13.29 6.77
CA CYS A 185 -12.48 -13.15 6.06
C CYS A 185 -12.47 -14.00 4.79
N PRO A 186 -13.55 -14.70 4.44
CA PRO A 186 -13.60 -15.48 3.19
C PRO A 186 -13.30 -14.62 1.96
N GLN A 187 -12.87 -15.30 0.88
CA GLN A 187 -12.55 -14.64 -0.40
C GLN A 187 -13.74 -13.81 -0.90
N ASP A 188 -13.45 -12.61 -1.41
CA ASP A 188 -14.42 -11.73 -2.08
C ASP A 188 -15.08 -12.45 -3.26
N VAL A 189 -16.41 -12.54 -3.22
CA VAL A 189 -17.22 -13.09 -4.30
C VAL A 189 -18.08 -12.00 -4.93
N SER A 190 -17.97 -11.89 -6.26
CA SER A 190 -18.77 -10.99 -7.08
C SER A 190 -19.66 -11.72 -8.08
N VAL A 191 -20.71 -11.03 -8.52
CA VAL A 191 -21.55 -11.47 -9.63
C VAL A 191 -20.70 -11.55 -10.90
N GLN A 192 -20.95 -12.57 -11.71
CA GLN A 192 -20.20 -12.82 -12.94
C GLN A 192 -20.12 -11.57 -13.83
N SER A 193 -18.93 -11.32 -14.41
CA SER A 193 -18.75 -10.20 -15.33
C SER A 193 -19.75 -10.26 -16.50
N ASN A 194 -20.20 -9.09 -16.92
CA ASN A 194 -21.25 -8.85 -17.90
C ASN A 194 -22.65 -9.32 -17.48
N TRP A 195 -22.95 -9.59 -16.21
CA TRP A 195 -24.34 -9.78 -15.79
C TRP A 195 -25.11 -8.44 -15.80
N PRO A 196 -26.36 -8.35 -16.28
CA PRO A 196 -27.12 -7.10 -16.27
C PRO A 196 -27.50 -6.72 -14.84
N CYS A 197 -27.06 -5.54 -14.39
CA CYS A 197 -27.30 -5.04 -13.03
C CYS A 197 -28.25 -3.84 -12.98
N ASP A 198 -28.43 -3.14 -14.10
CA ASP A 198 -29.44 -2.10 -14.27
C ASP A 198 -29.92 -2.11 -15.72
N ARG A 199 -31.17 -2.58 -15.91
CA ARG A 199 -31.78 -2.71 -17.24
C ARG A 199 -32.07 -1.35 -17.90
N PRO A 200 -32.70 -0.36 -17.21
CA PRO A 200 -32.89 0.99 -17.74
C PRO A 200 -31.64 1.63 -18.36
N THR A 201 -30.48 1.52 -17.73
CA THR A 201 -29.23 2.13 -18.23
C THR A 201 -28.40 1.19 -19.11
N GLY A 202 -28.77 -0.10 -19.18
CA GLY A 202 -27.98 -1.13 -19.85
C GLY A 202 -26.67 -1.47 -19.13
N SER A 203 -26.52 -1.08 -17.86
CA SER A 203 -25.31 -1.32 -17.08
C SER A 203 -25.13 -2.79 -16.75
N ARG A 204 -23.86 -3.20 -16.65
CA ARG A 204 -23.46 -4.59 -16.42
C ARG A 204 -22.39 -4.69 -15.34
N CYS A 205 -22.35 -5.82 -14.65
CA CYS A 205 -21.34 -6.10 -13.63
C CYS A 205 -19.95 -6.22 -14.25
N ARG A 206 -18.96 -5.56 -13.66
CA ARG A 206 -17.53 -5.70 -13.96
C ARG A 206 -16.77 -5.56 -12.65
N MET A 207 -15.94 -6.55 -12.30
CA MET A 207 -15.10 -6.52 -11.09
C MET A 207 -15.88 -6.12 -9.83
N GLY A 208 -17.06 -6.70 -9.59
CA GLY A 208 -17.87 -6.34 -8.42
C GLY A 208 -18.74 -5.10 -8.53
N HIS A 209 -18.59 -4.24 -9.56
CA HIS A 209 -19.35 -3.00 -9.70
C HIS A 209 -20.34 -3.00 -10.87
N CYS A 210 -21.47 -2.32 -10.70
CA CYS A 210 -22.45 -2.11 -11.77
C CYS A 210 -22.08 -0.86 -12.61
N VAL A 211 -21.62 -1.09 -13.83
CA VAL A 211 -21.05 -0.03 -14.68
C VAL A 211 -21.71 0.02 -16.06
N MET A 212 -21.85 1.24 -16.60
CA MET A 212 -22.31 1.45 -17.97
C MET A 212 -21.12 1.26 -18.93
N LEU A 213 -21.28 0.46 -20.00
CA LEU A 213 -20.18 0.08 -20.91
C LEU A 213 -19.40 1.26 -21.55
N PRO A 214 -19.99 2.43 -21.87
CA PRO A 214 -19.23 3.60 -22.33
C PRO A 214 -18.38 4.26 -21.23
N ASN A 215 -18.70 4.06 -19.94
CA ASN A 215 -18.05 4.72 -18.81
C ASN A 215 -16.99 3.86 -18.12
N TYR A 216 -16.92 2.55 -18.41
CA TYR A 216 -15.94 1.67 -17.76
C TYR A 216 -14.49 2.07 -18.09
N PHE A 217 -14.22 2.52 -19.32
CA PHE A 217 -12.89 2.99 -19.69
C PHE A 217 -12.54 4.34 -19.07
N SER A 218 -13.50 5.24 -18.83
CA SER A 218 -13.21 6.56 -18.26
C SER A 218 -13.07 6.54 -16.74
N GLN A 219 -13.74 5.62 -16.04
CA GLN A 219 -13.73 5.56 -14.57
C GLN A 219 -12.47 4.84 -14.02
N TYR A 220 -11.99 3.79 -14.71
CA TYR A 220 -10.86 2.99 -14.23
C TYR A 220 -9.58 3.11 -15.07
N SER A 221 -9.64 3.70 -16.27
CA SER A 221 -8.42 4.16 -16.92
C SER A 221 -8.14 5.56 -16.41
N GLY A 222 -7.23 5.67 -15.44
CA GLY A 222 -6.65 6.96 -15.11
C GLY A 222 -6.30 7.69 -16.42
N MET A 223 -6.66 8.97 -16.49
CA MET A 223 -6.57 9.80 -17.70
C MET A 223 -5.29 9.47 -18.48
N LYS A 224 -5.40 8.93 -19.69
CA LYS A 224 -4.22 8.59 -20.49
C LYS A 224 -3.77 9.81 -21.28
N CYS A 225 -2.54 10.23 -21.06
CA CYS A 225 -1.91 11.20 -21.93
C CYS A 225 -1.52 10.52 -23.25
N VAL A 226 -1.90 11.14 -24.37
CA VAL A 226 -1.65 10.60 -25.73
C VAL A 226 -0.15 10.44 -26.02
N ASN A 227 0.68 11.25 -25.36
CA ASN A 227 2.14 11.20 -25.49
C ASN A 227 2.77 10.47 -24.31
N SER A 228 3.71 9.56 -24.60
CA SER A 228 4.46 8.76 -23.62
C SER A 228 5.22 9.58 -22.58
N ASP A 229 5.58 10.83 -22.92
CA ASP A 229 6.40 11.70 -22.06
C ASP A 229 5.57 12.54 -21.08
N MET A 230 4.26 12.35 -21.08
CA MET A 230 3.31 13.14 -20.30
C MET A 230 2.64 12.26 -19.24
N VAL A 231 2.56 12.80 -18.03
CA VAL A 231 1.89 12.16 -16.89
C VAL A 231 0.60 12.91 -16.55
N PRO A 232 -0.44 12.20 -16.10
CA PRO A 232 -1.69 12.82 -15.66
C PRO A 232 -1.44 13.58 -14.35
N THR A 233 -2.00 14.77 -14.22
CA THR A 233 -1.98 15.55 -12.97
C THR A 233 -3.29 15.37 -12.21
N THR A 234 -3.26 15.64 -10.90
CA THR A 234 -4.45 15.65 -10.03
C THR A 234 -5.51 16.69 -10.45
N ALA A 235 -5.13 17.69 -11.26
CA ALA A 235 -6.05 18.67 -11.84
C ALA A 235 -6.75 18.19 -13.13
N GLY A 236 -6.54 16.94 -13.56
CA GLY A 236 -7.11 16.44 -14.81
C GLY A 236 -6.41 16.98 -16.06
N GLU A 237 -5.16 17.44 -15.94
CA GLU A 237 -4.34 17.88 -17.08
C GLU A 237 -3.18 16.91 -17.35
N CYS A 238 -2.72 16.81 -18.60
CA CYS A 238 -1.48 16.12 -18.94
C CYS A 238 -0.29 17.07 -18.88
N LYS A 239 0.73 16.77 -18.07
CA LYS A 239 1.98 17.55 -18.03
C LYS A 239 3.16 16.67 -18.35
N ARG A 240 4.15 17.21 -19.07
CA ARG A 240 5.43 16.50 -19.22
C ARG A 240 6.03 16.31 -17.84
N HIS A 241 6.41 15.06 -17.53
CA HIS A 241 7.23 14.80 -16.37
C HIS A 241 8.57 15.51 -16.58
N ARG A 242 8.73 16.68 -15.97
CA ARG A 242 10.01 17.38 -15.90
C ARG A 242 10.56 17.06 -14.51
N PRO A 243 11.32 15.96 -14.34
CA PRO A 243 12.09 15.83 -13.11
C PRO A 243 12.94 17.09 -13.08
N GLY A 244 12.82 17.87 -11.99
CA GLY A 244 13.55 19.13 -11.86
C GLY A 244 15.00 18.89 -12.27
N ARG A 245 15.62 19.85 -12.99
CA ARG A 245 17.01 19.70 -13.46
C ARG A 245 17.83 19.11 -12.32
N PRO A 246 18.54 17.98 -12.50
CA PRO A 246 19.45 17.53 -11.48
C PRO A 246 20.37 18.71 -11.20
N ARG A 247 20.31 19.27 -10.00
CA ARG A 247 21.28 20.29 -9.60
C ARG A 247 22.61 19.56 -9.71
N ARG A 248 23.42 19.93 -10.72
CA ARG A 248 24.82 19.51 -10.82
C ARG A 248 25.52 19.96 -9.55
N SER A 249 25.49 19.15 -8.49
CA SER A 249 26.61 19.12 -7.57
C SER A 249 27.76 18.57 -8.39
N ARG A 250 28.78 19.41 -8.64
CA ARG A 250 30.09 18.91 -9.07
C ARG A 250 30.57 17.96 -7.98
N ILE A 251 30.30 16.66 -8.14
CA ILE A 251 31.13 15.63 -7.54
C ILE A 251 32.40 15.65 -8.38
N GLY A 252 33.39 16.41 -7.93
CA GLY A 252 34.74 16.31 -8.46
C GLY A 252 35.26 14.94 -8.08
N TRP A 253 35.27 14.01 -9.04
CA TRP A 253 36.06 12.80 -8.93
C TRP A 253 37.52 13.24 -9.10
N THR A 254 38.25 13.38 -7.99
CA THR A 254 39.70 13.35 -8.05
C THR A 254 40.11 11.94 -8.46
N THR A 255 40.41 11.78 -9.74
CA THR A 255 41.11 10.60 -10.24
C THR A 255 42.49 10.56 -9.57
N GLY A 256 42.67 9.65 -8.61
CA GLY A 256 43.99 9.29 -8.12
C GLY A 256 44.80 8.58 -9.22
N PRO A 257 46.15 8.55 -9.13
CA PRO A 257 46.99 8.02 -10.19
C PRO A 257 46.74 6.52 -10.38
N ALA A 258 46.68 6.10 -11.64
CA ALA A 258 46.58 4.70 -12.02
C ALA A 258 47.79 3.90 -11.49
N ILE A 259 47.52 2.82 -10.77
CA ILE A 259 48.53 1.79 -10.47
C ILE A 259 48.72 0.99 -11.76
N SER A 260 49.85 1.15 -12.43
CA SER A 260 50.30 0.26 -13.49
C SER A 260 50.75 -1.07 -12.88
N ARG A 261 50.35 -2.18 -13.52
CA ARG A 261 50.98 -3.49 -13.32
C ARG A 261 52.41 -3.47 -13.84
#